data_AF-A0A2N3AIQ6-F1
#
_entry.id   AF-A0A2N3AIQ6-F1
#
_cell.length_a   1.000
_cell.length_b   1.000
_cell.length_c   1.000
_cell.angle_alpha   90.00
_cell.angle_beta   90.00
_cell.angle_gamma   90.00
#
_symmetry.space_group_name_H-M   'P 1'
#
loop_
_entity.id
_entity.type
_entity.pdbx_description
1 polymer ?
#
loop_
_entity_poly.entity_id
_entity_poly.type
_entity_poly.pdbx_seq_one_letter_code
_entity_poly.pdbx_strand_id
1 'polypeptide(L)' 'NAVYQGITPDFWKSCDGISSEKYWHIWGVPNCGKGQPAQAMHVAHGTSPARFRKVKVGASK' A
#
# COMPACT_ATOMS: atom_id res chain seq x y z
N ASN A 1 -3.88 -13.89 4.57
CA ASN A 1 -3.69 -12.58 3.92
C ASN A 1 -4.68 -11.57 4.46
N ALA A 2 -4.20 -10.43 4.96
CA ALA A 2 -5.07 -9.32 5.32
C ALA A 2 -5.53 -8.63 4.02
N VAL A 3 -6.84 -8.47 3.86
CA VAL A 3 -7.44 -7.69 2.77
C VAL A 3 -8.02 -6.43 3.41
N TYR A 4 -7.77 -5.27 2.82
CA TYR A 4 -8.33 -4.01 3.25
C TYR A 4 -8.92 -3.26 2.05
N GLN A 5 -9.94 -2.46 2.29
CA GLN A 5 -10.64 -1.70 1.25
C GLN A 5 -11.07 -0.33 1.77
N GLY A 6 -11.25 0.63 0.87
CA GLY A 6 -11.72 1.98 1.18
C GLY A 6 -11.71 2.89 -0.04
N ILE A 7 -12.36 4.05 0.08
CA ILE A 7 -12.29 5.12 -0.91
C ILE A 7 -10.93 5.80 -0.79
N THR A 8 -10.19 5.94 -1.88
CA THR A 8 -8.78 6.40 -1.87
C THR A 8 -8.58 7.68 -1.05
N PRO A 9 -9.31 8.79 -1.29
CA PRO A 9 -9.20 9.99 -0.45
C PRO A 9 -9.41 9.74 1.05
N ASP A 10 -10.40 8.94 1.42
CA ASP A 10 -10.76 8.70 2.83
C ASP A 10 -9.74 7.80 3.52
N PHE A 11 -9.25 6.78 2.80
CA PHE A 11 -8.19 5.91 3.28
C PHE A 11 -6.92 6.71 3.57
N TRP A 12 -6.44 7.53 2.63
CA TRP A 12 -5.22 8.30 2.83
C TRP A 12 -5.38 9.40 3.88
N LYS A 13 -6.56 10.03 3.98
CA LYS A 13 -6.89 10.95 5.08
C LYS A 13 -6.88 10.29 6.46
N SER A 14 -7.07 8.97 6.54
CA SER A 14 -7.01 8.23 7.80
C SER A 14 -5.58 7.95 8.31
N CYS A 15 -4.56 8.28 7.51
CA CYS A 15 -3.16 8.19 7.90
C CYS A 15 -2.84 9.27 8.95
N ASP A 16 -2.59 8.87 10.19
CA ASP A 16 -2.33 9.79 11.31
C ASP A 16 -0.92 9.65 11.87
N GLY A 17 -0.05 8.87 11.22
CA GLY A 17 1.34 8.72 11.62
C GLY A 17 2.18 7.97 10.59
N ILE A 18 3.40 8.46 10.39
CA ILE A 18 4.44 7.84 9.56
C ILE A 18 5.67 7.67 10.45
N SER A 19 6.28 6.48 10.42
CA SER A 19 7.49 6.18 11.19
C SER A 19 8.70 6.97 10.67
N SER A 20 9.74 7.09 11.49
CA SER A 20 10.93 7.86 11.13
C SER A 20 11.69 7.25 9.94
N GLU A 21 12.55 8.06 9.32
CA GLU A 21 13.43 7.68 8.21
C GLU A 21 14.29 6.45 8.51
N LYS A 22 14.63 6.21 9.79
CA LYS A 22 15.35 5.01 10.23
C LYS A 22 14.71 3.70 9.75
N TYR A 23 13.38 3.68 9.61
CA TYR A 23 12.63 2.49 9.20
C TYR A 23 12.23 2.52 7.73
N TRP A 24 12.69 3.51 6.97
CA TRP A 24 12.42 3.60 5.55
C TRP A 24 13.19 2.51 4.81
N HIS A 25 12.51 1.79 3.91
CA HIS A 25 13.12 0.78 3.07
C HIS A 25 12.47 0.75 1.68
N ILE A 26 13.23 0.32 0.67
CA ILE A 26 12.71 0.10 -0.68
C ILE A 26 12.10 -1.30 -0.75
N TRP A 27 10.79 -1.36 -0.91
CA TRP A 27 10.08 -2.62 -1.11
C TRP A 27 9.80 -2.82 -2.60
N GLY A 28 10.27 -3.92 -3.15
CA GLY A 28 10.16 -4.23 -4.57
C GLY A 28 9.54 -5.59 -4.85
N VAL A 29 8.94 -5.71 -6.03
CA VAL A 29 8.47 -6.98 -6.59
C VAL A 29 9.01 -7.13 -8.01
N PRO A 30 9.31 -8.37 -8.46
CA PRO A 30 9.85 -8.61 -9.79
C PRO A 30 8.85 -8.31 -10.92
N ASN A 31 7.57 -8.13 -10.60
CA ASN A 31 6.53 -7.82 -11.59
C ASN A 31 5.59 -6.71 -11.11
N CYS A 32 5.16 -5.86 -12.05
CA CYS A 32 4.25 -4.74 -11.77
C CYS A 32 2.78 -5.15 -11.81
N GLY A 33 2.43 -6.19 -12.55
CA GLY A 33 1.05 -6.66 -12.73
C GLY A 33 0.09 -5.60 -13.29
N LYS A 34 0.61 -4.54 -13.91
CA LYS A 34 -0.16 -3.40 -14.44
C LYS A 34 -0.45 -3.59 -15.94
N GLY A 35 -1.56 -3.00 -16.38
CA GLY A 35 -1.90 -2.82 -17.79
C GLY A 35 -2.90 -3.83 -18.35
N GLN A 36 -3.63 -3.38 -19.37
CA GLN A 36 -4.37 -4.22 -20.31
C GLN A 36 -4.08 -3.66 -21.72
N PRO A 37 -3.16 -4.25 -22.51
CA PRO A 37 -2.47 -5.54 -22.29
C PRO A 37 -1.45 -5.52 -21.13
N ALA A 38 -1.16 -6.71 -20.59
CA ALA A 38 -0.28 -6.86 -19.43
C ALA A 38 1.16 -6.38 -19.70
N GLN A 39 1.71 -5.61 -18.77
CA GLN A 39 3.09 -5.11 -18.82
C GLN A 39 3.90 -5.63 -17.65
N ALA A 40 5.10 -6.15 -17.94
CA ALA A 40 6.06 -6.63 -16.95
C ALA A 40 7.21 -5.63 -16.82
N MET A 41 7.42 -5.12 -15.61
CA MET A 41 8.54 -4.24 -15.25
C MET A 41 8.89 -4.51 -13.78
N HIS A 42 10.17 -4.34 -13.43
CA HIS A 42 10.58 -4.24 -12.04
C HIS A 42 9.98 -2.96 -11.44
N VAL A 43 9.31 -3.10 -10.30
CA VAL A 43 8.77 -1.94 -9.57
C VAL A 43 9.12 -2.03 -8.11
N ALA A 44 9.43 -0.87 -7.55
CA ALA A 44 9.72 -0.71 -6.15
C ALA A 44 9.15 0.60 -5.61
N HIS A 45 8.84 0.62 -4.32
CA HIS A 45 8.36 1.79 -3.60
C HIS A 45 9.14 1.93 -2.29
N GLY A 46 9.70 3.11 -2.07
CA GLY A 46 10.27 3.47 -0.78
C GLY A 46 9.15 3.77 0.21
N THR A 47 9.12 3.07 1.34
CA THR A 47 8.11 3.34 2.36
C THR A 47 8.62 3.03 3.77
N SER A 48 8.11 3.79 4.73
CA SER A 48 8.22 3.52 6.16
C SER A 48 6.89 2.98 6.68
N PRO A 49 6.88 2.22 7.79
CA PRO A 49 5.62 1.84 8.44
C PRO A 49 4.76 3.08 8.73
N ALA A 50 3.46 2.97 8.45
CA ALA A 50 2.49 4.04 8.65
C ALA A 50 1.23 3.50 9.34
N ARG A 51 0.56 4.37 10.10
CA ARG A 51 -0.66 4.04 10.85
C ARG A 51 -1.87 4.64 10.15
N PHE A 52 -2.82 3.77 9.81
CA PHE A 52 -4.10 4.14 9.24
C PHE A 52 -5.21 3.78 10.22
N ARG A 53 -6.14 4.71 10.45
CA ARG A 53 -7.24 4.53 11.40
C ARG A 53 -8.52 4.08 10.70
N LYS A 54 -9.32 3.28 11.41
CA LYS A 54 -10.67 2.90 10.95
C LYS A 54 -10.69 2.24 9.55
N VAL A 55 -9.61 1.54 9.19
CA VAL A 55 -9.51 0.79 7.94
C VAL A 55 -10.41 -0.44 8.05
N LYS A 56 -11.28 -0.64 7.05
CA LYS A 56 -12.08 -1.87 6.95
C LYS A 56 -11.15 -3.02 6.53
N VAL A 57 -11.01 -4.00 7.40
CA VAL A 57 -10.21 -5.22 7.18
C VAL A 57 -11.15 -6.42 7.01
N GLY A 58 -10.87 -7.25 6.02
CA GLY A 58 -11.67 -8.41 5.63
C GLY A 58 -12.12 -8.34 4.17
N ALA A 59 -12.28 -9.50 3.53
CA ALA A 59 -12.97 -9.58 2.26
C ALA A 59 -14.47 -9.36 2.51
N SER A 60 -15.12 -8.50 1.73
CA SER A 60 -16.59 -8.60 1.61
C SER A 60 -16.91 -10.02 1.15
N LYS A 61 -17.75 -10.72 1.92
CA LYS A 61 -18.49 -11.88 1.39
C LYS A 61 -19.39 -11.40 0.26
#